data_AF-A0AA40BRK1-F1
#
_entry.id   AF-A0AA40BRK1-F1
#
_cell.length_a   1.000
_cell.length_b   1.000
_cell.length_c   1.000
_cell.angle_alpha   90.00
_cell.angle_beta   90.00
_cell.angle_gamma   90.00
#
_symmetry.space_group_name_H-M   'P 1'
#
loop_
_entity.id
_entity.type
_entity.pdbx_description
1 polymer ?
#
loop_
_entity_poly.entity_id
_entity_poly.type
_entity_poly.pdbx_seq_one_letter_code
_entity_poly.pdbx_strand_id
1 'polypeptide(L)'
;MPVQAAFQDGITKFSSKPPGHDAARQRENQRRHRARVKGRICELEAALATTQSRLDDALKQIDELTAEVCRLRAITSSSLETSGTSTPVDTGHHAVADLSVIEESIDAISSNATPTSTTATPQSTASIKDSNSDCPLLPPPHPGESTITCRDAYAIIRDRNTPDLDSDTMNQWLKPGFRRAVVPGSGCRVETHVLLARYRPFDLQDGARVTSPIPPHTTFIKMTHFNPLGHISIGVRDYSVSRAFYTAALAPLGLQLVYDSGPVSDPSTGKVRTLGYGPDEEHELINIFEYQDVAPPGPGFHLAFNAPTRQAVIDFHAKAIELGGTDNGAPGVREHYGKNYFAAFVVDPDGWRLEAVCKVSLEQEGASET
;
A
#
# COMPACT_ATOMS: atom_id res chain seq x y z
N MET A 1 -6.71 -71.21 41.76
CA MET A 1 -7.53 -71.52 40.57
C MET A 1 -8.14 -70.21 40.08
N PRO A 2 -7.62 -69.57 39.02
CA PRO A 2 -8.16 -68.33 38.49
C PRO A 2 -9.32 -68.61 37.54
N VAL A 3 -10.36 -67.77 37.60
CA VAL A 3 -11.52 -67.83 36.70
C VAL A 3 -11.18 -67.09 35.41
N GLN A 4 -11.52 -67.74 34.29
CA GLN A 4 -11.22 -67.35 32.92
C GLN A 4 -11.90 -66.07 32.43
N ALA A 5 -11.27 -65.53 31.39
CA ALA A 5 -11.58 -64.34 30.63
C ALA A 5 -12.94 -64.31 29.93
N ALA A 6 -13.44 -63.10 29.73
CA ALA A 6 -14.27 -62.74 28.58
C ALA A 6 -13.88 -61.33 28.12
N PHE A 7 -12.95 -61.27 27.16
CA PHE A 7 -12.78 -60.12 26.27
C PHE A 7 -13.96 -60.13 25.30
N GLN A 8 -14.71 -59.04 25.21
CA GLN A 8 -15.62 -58.80 24.10
C GLN A 8 -14.98 -57.82 23.13
N ASP A 9 -14.55 -58.37 22.00
CA ASP A 9 -14.18 -57.66 20.79
C ASP A 9 -15.38 -56.86 20.25
N GLY A 10 -15.19 -55.55 20.08
CA GLY A 10 -16.06 -54.66 19.33
C GLY A 10 -15.23 -53.86 18.34
N ILE A 11 -14.65 -54.55 17.34
CA ILE A 11 -13.79 -53.95 16.32
C ILE A 11 -14.59 -53.00 15.42
N THR A 12 -14.16 -51.74 15.49
CA THR A 12 -14.29 -50.60 14.58
C THR A 12 -14.78 -50.90 13.16
N LYS A 13 -15.95 -50.36 12.80
CA LYS A 13 -16.40 -50.20 11.42
C LYS A 13 -16.17 -48.75 10.95
N PHE A 14 -14.92 -48.29 11.02
CA PHE A 14 -14.47 -47.08 10.31
C PHE A 14 -13.40 -47.51 9.34
N SER A 15 -13.63 -47.25 8.05
CA SER A 15 -12.73 -47.54 6.94
C SER A 15 -11.31 -47.10 7.27
N SER A 16 -10.47 -48.06 7.65
CA SER A 16 -9.04 -47.85 7.81
C SER A 16 -8.46 -47.65 6.42
N LYS A 17 -8.24 -46.39 6.05
CA LYS A 17 -7.57 -46.05 4.79
C LYS A 17 -6.22 -46.78 4.75
N PRO A 18 -5.88 -47.42 3.63
CA PRO A 18 -4.67 -48.22 3.53
C PRO A 18 -3.42 -47.35 3.81
N PRO A 19 -2.36 -47.94 4.39
CA PRO A 19 -1.10 -47.22 4.64
C PRO A 19 -0.59 -46.57 3.35
N GLY A 20 -0.31 -45.27 3.39
CA GLY A 20 0.17 -44.50 2.22
C GLY A 20 -0.89 -43.79 1.39
N HIS A 21 -2.18 -43.93 1.72
CA HIS A 21 -3.28 -43.20 1.08
C HIS A 21 -3.08 -41.67 1.13
N ASP A 22 -2.61 -41.13 2.25
CA ASP A 22 -2.40 -39.69 2.42
C ASP A 22 -1.18 -39.17 1.65
N ALA A 23 -0.11 -39.96 1.55
CA ALA A 23 1.05 -39.63 0.73
C ALA A 23 0.70 -39.65 -0.78
N ALA A 24 -0.13 -40.61 -1.22
CA ALA A 24 -0.63 -40.64 -2.60
C ALA A 24 -1.52 -39.42 -2.90
N ARG A 25 -2.42 -39.06 -1.97
CA ARG A 25 -3.29 -37.88 -2.07
C ARG A 25 -2.47 -36.58 -2.15
N GLN A 26 -1.43 -36.45 -1.33
CA GLN A 26 -0.56 -35.29 -1.33
C GLN A 26 0.23 -35.16 -2.64
N ARG A 27 0.76 -36.26 -3.18
CA ARG A 27 1.45 -36.27 -4.49
C ARG A 27 0.52 -35.88 -5.63
N GLU A 28 -0.71 -36.39 -5.62
CA GLU A 28 -1.71 -36.05 -6.64
C GLU A 28 -2.14 -34.58 -6.54
N ASN A 29 -2.36 -34.05 -5.34
CA ASN A 29 -2.65 -32.64 -5.13
C ASN A 29 -1.51 -31.74 -5.62
N GLN A 30 -0.26 -32.09 -5.32
CA GLN A 30 0.91 -31.37 -5.82
C GLN A 30 1.02 -31.43 -7.35
N ARG A 31 0.71 -32.58 -7.97
CA ARG A 31 0.68 -32.72 -9.44
C ARG A 31 -0.37 -31.80 -10.06
N ARG A 32 -1.59 -31.77 -9.51
CA ARG A 32 -2.66 -30.87 -9.97
C ARG A 32 -2.31 -29.40 -9.79
N HIS A 33 -1.67 -29.05 -8.67
CA HIS A 33 -1.19 -27.69 -8.45
C HIS A 33 -0.14 -27.28 -9.49
N ARG A 34 0.89 -28.10 -9.74
CA ARG A 34 1.90 -27.84 -10.78
C ARG A 34 1.28 -27.71 -12.17
N ALA A 35 0.30 -28.56 -12.50
CA ALA A 35 -0.42 -28.47 -13.77
C ALA A 35 -1.18 -27.14 -13.93
N ARG A 36 -1.89 -26.69 -12.87
CA ARG A 36 -2.58 -25.39 -12.88
C ARG A 36 -1.61 -24.21 -13.01
N VAL A 37 -0.51 -24.23 -12.27
CA VAL A 37 0.52 -23.18 -12.34
C VAL A 37 1.11 -23.12 -13.75
N LYS A 38 1.46 -24.27 -14.34
CA LYS A 38 1.96 -24.33 -15.72
C LYS A 38 0.93 -23.80 -16.73
N GLY A 39 -0.34 -24.17 -16.57
CA GLY A 39 -1.43 -23.65 -17.41
C GLY A 39 -1.53 -22.12 -17.35
N ARG A 40 -1.53 -21.56 -16.13
CA ARG A 40 -1.57 -20.11 -15.91
C ARG A 40 -0.36 -19.39 -16.50
N ILE A 41 0.83 -19.98 -16.41
CA ILE A 41 2.04 -19.42 -17.04
C ILE A 41 1.86 -19.36 -18.56
N CYS A 42 1.42 -20.45 -19.20
CA CYS A 42 1.18 -20.45 -20.64
C CYS A 42 0.09 -19.44 -21.06
N GLU A 43 -0.98 -19.28 -20.27
CA GLU A 43 -2.01 -18.27 -20.53
C GLU A 43 -1.45 -16.84 -20.43
N LEU A 44 -0.61 -16.56 -19.42
CA LEU A 44 0.04 -15.27 -19.26
C LEU A 44 1.05 -14.98 -20.38
N GLU A 45 1.83 -15.98 -20.79
CA GLU A 45 2.76 -15.84 -21.92
C GLU A 45 2.02 -15.55 -23.23
N ALA A 46 0.88 -16.22 -23.49
CA ALA A 46 0.05 -15.94 -24.65
C ALA A 46 -0.60 -14.54 -24.62
N ALA A 47 -1.07 -14.11 -23.44
CA ALA A 47 -1.61 -12.78 -23.24
C ALA A 47 -0.54 -11.69 -23.43
N LEU A 48 0.67 -11.93 -22.93
CA LEU A 48 1.82 -11.03 -23.11
C LEU A 48 2.18 -10.90 -24.59
N ALA A 49 2.30 -12.01 -25.32
CA ALA A 49 2.58 -12.00 -26.75
C ALA A 49 1.49 -11.23 -27.54
N THR A 50 0.22 -11.42 -27.18
CA THR A 50 -0.90 -10.68 -27.81
C THR A 50 -0.80 -9.18 -27.53
N THR A 51 -0.44 -8.80 -26.31
CA THR A 51 -0.32 -7.39 -25.90
C THR A 51 0.88 -6.74 -26.60
N GLN A 52 2.00 -7.44 -26.72
CA GLN A 52 3.17 -6.98 -27.47
C GLN A 52 2.84 -6.75 -28.95
N SER A 53 2.16 -7.69 -29.61
CA SER A 53 1.72 -7.51 -30.99
C SER A 53 0.81 -6.30 -31.17
N ARG A 54 -0.14 -6.06 -30.24
CA ARG A 54 -1.00 -4.88 -30.28
C ARG A 54 -0.23 -3.58 -30.09
N LEU A 55 0.79 -3.60 -29.23
CA LEU A 55 1.66 -2.44 -29.02
C LEU A 55 2.46 -2.13 -30.29
N ASP A 56 3.04 -3.15 -30.93
CA ASP A 56 3.79 -2.98 -32.18
C ASP A 56 2.89 -2.43 -33.30
N ASP A 57 1.67 -2.94 -33.44
CA ASP A 57 0.69 -2.43 -34.41
C ASP A 57 0.31 -0.96 -34.12
N ALA A 58 0.11 -0.61 -32.84
CA ALA A 58 -0.21 0.76 -32.43
C ALA A 58 0.95 1.72 -32.71
N LEU A 59 2.19 1.31 -32.43
CA LEU A 59 3.38 2.11 -32.73
C LEU A 59 3.52 2.35 -34.24
N LYS A 60 3.28 1.33 -35.06
CA LYS A 60 3.28 1.47 -36.52
C LYS A 60 2.20 2.46 -37.01
N GLN A 61 1.00 2.42 -36.43
CA GLN A 61 -0.05 3.39 -36.78
C GLN A 61 0.33 4.82 -36.39
N ILE A 62 0.98 5.01 -35.24
CA ILE A 62 1.49 6.32 -34.81
C ILE A 62 2.52 6.84 -35.83
N ASP A 63 3.44 6.01 -36.29
CA ASP A 63 4.44 6.41 -37.29
C ASP A 63 3.79 6.79 -38.63
N GLU A 64 2.81 6.01 -39.10
CA GLU A 64 2.06 6.29 -40.33
C GLU A 64 1.27 7.61 -40.23
N LEU A 65 0.57 7.83 -39.12
CA LEU A 65 -0.17 9.07 -38.87
C LEU A 65 0.77 10.27 -38.71
N THR A 66 1.93 10.08 -38.08
CA THR A 66 2.95 11.13 -37.94
C THR A 66 3.49 11.54 -39.31
N ALA A 67 3.77 10.57 -40.18
CA ALA A 67 4.19 10.84 -41.55
C ALA A 67 3.11 11.57 -42.37
N GLU A 68 1.84 11.19 -42.18
CA GLU A 68 0.70 11.86 -42.81
C GLU A 68 0.58 13.33 -42.37
N VAL A 69 0.61 13.59 -41.06
CA VAL A 69 0.55 14.94 -40.49
C VAL A 69 1.71 15.80 -41.01
N CYS A 70 2.93 15.26 -41.05
CA CYS A 70 4.08 15.97 -41.61
C CYS A 70 3.87 16.33 -43.09
N ARG A 71 3.29 15.43 -43.89
CA ARG A 71 3.01 15.70 -45.31
C ARG A 71 1.93 16.77 -45.48
N LEU A 72 0.86 16.72 -44.69
CA LEU A 72 -0.22 17.71 -44.71
C LEU A 72 0.28 19.10 -44.30
N ARG A 73 1.17 19.18 -43.30
CA ARG A 73 1.84 20.43 -42.87
C ARG A 73 2.73 21.01 -43.98
N ALA A 74 3.45 20.16 -44.71
CA ALA A 74 4.30 20.61 -45.82
C ALA A 74 3.47 21.21 -46.99
N ILE A 75 2.33 20.60 -47.30
CA ILE A 75 1.40 21.10 -48.33
C ILE A 75 0.81 22.45 -47.91
N THR A 76 0.33 22.58 -46.67
CA THR A 76 -0.23 23.84 -46.15
C THR A 76 0.81 24.96 -46.11
N SER A 77 2.06 24.65 -45.74
CA SER A 77 3.17 25.62 -45.76
C SER A 77 3.52 26.08 -47.19
N SER A 78 3.47 25.18 -48.18
CA SER A 78 3.73 25.49 -49.59
C SER A 78 2.63 26.34 -50.25
N SER A 79 1.39 26.30 -49.75
CA SER A 79 0.28 27.12 -50.28
C SER A 79 0.31 28.57 -49.78
N LEU A 80 1.07 28.89 -48.73
CA LEU A 80 1.22 30.26 -48.20
C LEU A 80 2.31 31.06 -48.93
N GLU A 81 3.28 30.41 -49.58
CA GLU A 81 4.37 31.11 -50.30
C GLU A 81 4.01 31.51 -51.75
N THR A 82 2.85 31.09 -52.28
CA THR A 82 2.44 31.37 -53.67
C THR A 82 1.47 32.55 -53.84
N SER A 83 1.18 33.33 -52.79
CA SER A 83 0.35 34.55 -52.89
C SER A 83 1.10 35.82 -52.44
N GLY A 84 2.11 36.21 -53.21
CA GLY A 84 2.96 37.37 -52.91
C GLY A 84 3.22 38.29 -54.09
N THR A 85 2.20 38.67 -54.88
CA THR A 85 2.33 39.79 -55.85
C THR A 85 1.01 40.52 -56.13
N SER A 86 0.94 41.82 -55.76
CA SER A 86 0.12 42.96 -56.31
C SER A 86 -1.41 42.76 -56.50
N THR A 87 -2.38 43.61 -56.12
CA THR A 87 -2.54 45.07 -55.89
C THR A 87 -3.96 45.28 -55.28
N PRO A 88 -4.36 46.50 -54.82
CA PRO A 88 -5.49 46.68 -53.92
C PRO A 88 -6.79 47.15 -54.61
N VAL A 89 -7.94 46.47 -54.43
CA VAL A 89 -9.30 47.03 -54.62
C VAL A 89 -10.36 46.28 -53.79
N ASP A 90 -10.90 47.01 -52.81
CA ASP A 90 -12.30 47.25 -52.41
C ASP A 90 -13.41 46.17 -52.31
N THR A 91 -14.07 46.22 -51.13
CA THR A 91 -15.45 45.88 -50.72
C THR A 91 -16.05 44.47 -50.88
N GLY A 92 -16.57 43.92 -49.76
CA GLY A 92 -17.79 43.08 -49.77
C GLY A 92 -17.88 41.90 -48.79
N HIS A 93 -18.26 42.18 -47.53
CA HIS A 93 -19.09 41.37 -46.61
C HIS A 93 -19.40 39.88 -46.93
N HIS A 94 -18.94 38.94 -46.08
CA HIS A 94 -19.72 38.30 -44.98
C HIS A 94 -19.07 36.98 -44.45
N ALA A 95 -18.62 37.05 -43.19
CA ALA A 95 -18.64 36.06 -42.10
C ALA A 95 -18.41 34.55 -42.37
N VAL A 96 -17.28 34.02 -41.88
CA VAL A 96 -17.22 32.75 -41.13
C VAL A 96 -16.08 32.82 -40.08
N ALA A 97 -16.26 32.08 -38.99
CA ALA A 97 -15.70 32.24 -37.65
C ALA A 97 -14.17 32.20 -37.47
N ASP A 98 -13.78 32.94 -36.43
CA ASP A 98 -12.49 33.15 -35.81
C ASP A 98 -11.94 31.90 -35.11
N LEU A 99 -10.71 31.50 -35.45
CA LEU A 99 -9.90 30.50 -34.73
C LEU A 99 -8.46 31.01 -34.68
N SER A 100 -8.27 32.10 -33.93
CA SER A 100 -6.97 32.71 -33.65
C SER A 100 -6.59 32.54 -32.17
N VAL A 101 -6.38 31.30 -31.70
CA VAL A 101 -5.64 31.08 -30.44
C VAL A 101 -4.86 29.76 -30.52
N ILE A 102 -3.63 29.80 -30.03
CA ILE A 102 -2.70 28.70 -29.73
C ILE A 102 -1.70 28.36 -30.85
N GLU A 103 -0.81 29.31 -31.17
CA GLU A 103 0.56 29.01 -31.60
C GLU A 103 1.49 30.10 -31.04
N GLU A 104 1.99 29.90 -29.82
CA GLU A 104 3.19 30.59 -29.32
C GLU A 104 3.68 29.89 -28.04
N SER A 105 4.78 29.15 -28.12
CA SER A 105 5.84 29.04 -27.09
C SER A 105 6.63 27.73 -27.21
N ILE A 106 7.49 27.61 -28.24
CA ILE A 106 8.76 26.87 -28.11
C ILE A 106 9.78 27.61 -28.96
N ASP A 107 10.66 28.39 -28.33
CA ASP A 107 12.09 28.55 -28.66
C ASP A 107 12.66 29.84 -28.03
N ALA A 108 13.18 29.72 -26.80
CA ALA A 108 14.19 30.66 -26.30
C ALA A 108 14.96 30.04 -25.11
N ILE A 109 15.98 29.25 -25.41
CA ILE A 109 17.15 29.09 -24.54
C ILE A 109 18.38 29.36 -25.41
N SER A 110 19.03 30.51 -25.23
CA SER A 110 20.48 30.59 -24.96
C SER A 110 20.99 32.05 -24.94
N SER A 111 21.79 32.34 -23.91
CA SER A 111 22.87 33.35 -23.83
C SER A 111 22.51 34.86 -23.81
N ASN A 112 22.62 35.55 -22.67
CA ASN A 112 23.88 36.08 -22.12
C ASN A 112 23.70 37.05 -20.92
N ALA A 113 24.59 36.85 -19.95
CA ALA A 113 25.02 37.57 -18.74
C ALA A 113 24.82 39.11 -18.56
N THR A 114 24.22 39.48 -17.40
CA THR A 114 24.54 40.53 -16.35
C THR A 114 24.95 41.99 -16.68
N PRO A 115 24.98 42.94 -15.69
CA PRO A 115 24.38 43.01 -14.33
C PRO A 115 23.74 44.40 -13.96
N THR A 116 22.74 44.47 -13.05
CA THR A 116 22.67 45.52 -11.99
C THR A 116 21.55 45.30 -10.94
N SER A 117 22.00 45.08 -9.69
CA SER A 117 21.61 45.70 -8.40
C SER A 117 20.16 46.11 -8.06
N THR A 118 19.72 45.61 -6.88
CA THR A 118 18.74 46.18 -5.90
C THR A 118 17.25 46.20 -6.32
N THR A 119 16.24 45.66 -5.61
CA THR A 119 15.99 45.57 -4.15
C THR A 119 14.89 44.51 -3.90
N ALA A 120 14.86 43.94 -2.69
CA ALA A 120 14.15 42.74 -2.26
C ALA A 120 12.60 42.76 -2.28
N THR A 121 12.00 41.61 -2.63
CA THR A 121 10.72 41.06 -2.12
C THR A 121 10.74 39.53 -2.38
N PRO A 122 10.29 38.63 -1.47
CA PRO A 122 10.50 37.19 -1.65
C PRO A 122 9.48 36.62 -2.66
N GLN A 123 9.94 36.35 -3.87
CA GLN A 123 9.15 35.66 -4.90
C GLN A 123 9.04 34.16 -4.62
N SER A 124 7.78 33.73 -4.47
CA SER A 124 7.14 32.61 -5.16
C SER A 124 8.05 31.43 -5.57
N THR A 125 7.82 30.29 -4.93
CA THR A 125 8.34 28.98 -5.32
C THR A 125 7.69 28.49 -6.62
N ALA A 126 8.13 29.03 -7.75
CA ALA A 126 7.82 28.48 -9.06
C ALA A 126 8.42 27.06 -9.19
N SER A 127 7.59 26.13 -9.66
CA SER A 127 7.76 24.68 -9.66
C SER A 127 9.16 24.23 -10.11
N ILE A 128 9.87 23.51 -9.24
CA ILE A 128 11.11 22.79 -9.59
C ILE A 128 10.68 21.58 -10.43
N LYS A 129 10.39 21.81 -11.71
CA LYS A 129 10.03 20.76 -12.67
C LYS A 129 11.32 20.23 -13.29
N ASP A 130 11.67 18.98 -12.99
CA ASP A 130 12.65 18.12 -13.70
C ASP A 130 14.06 18.67 -14.01
N SER A 131 14.45 19.80 -13.42
CA SER A 131 15.64 20.51 -13.86
C SER A 131 16.91 19.84 -13.35
N ASN A 132 17.84 19.55 -14.27
CA ASN A 132 19.30 19.41 -14.01
C ASN A 132 19.93 20.66 -13.36
N SER A 133 19.12 21.61 -12.86
CA SER A 133 19.57 22.84 -12.23
C SER A 133 20.13 22.52 -10.85
N ASP A 134 21.27 23.12 -10.51
CA ASP A 134 21.89 22.96 -9.19
C ASP A 134 21.15 23.72 -8.08
N CYS A 135 20.13 24.50 -8.43
CA CYS A 135 19.29 25.31 -7.53
C CYS A 135 20.12 26.07 -6.47
N PRO A 136 21.01 26.99 -6.88
CA PRO A 136 22.03 27.58 -6.00
C PRO A 136 21.47 28.40 -4.83
N LEU A 137 20.19 28.77 -4.89
CA LEU A 137 19.47 29.53 -3.86
C LEU A 137 18.92 28.66 -2.72
N LEU A 138 18.97 27.33 -2.85
CA LEU A 138 18.56 26.39 -1.81
C LEU A 138 19.69 26.14 -0.80
N PRO A 139 19.36 25.71 0.43
CA PRO A 139 20.38 25.35 1.41
C PRO A 139 21.24 24.16 0.93
N PRO A 140 22.55 24.14 1.24
CA PRO A 140 23.38 22.95 1.02
C PRO A 140 22.94 21.79 1.94
N PRO A 141 23.16 20.52 1.54
CA PRO A 141 23.00 19.39 2.45
C PRO A 141 23.90 19.52 3.69
N HIS A 142 23.38 19.14 4.86
CA HIS A 142 24.15 19.06 6.08
C HIS A 142 25.13 17.87 6.07
N PRO A 143 26.23 17.94 6.84
CA PRO A 143 27.13 16.79 7.01
C PRO A 143 26.38 15.58 7.59
N GLY A 144 26.40 14.45 6.87
CA GLY A 144 25.68 13.22 7.26
C GLY A 144 24.22 13.14 6.80
N GLU A 145 23.70 14.17 6.14
CA GLU A 145 22.36 14.17 5.56
C GLU A 145 22.28 13.27 4.32
N SER A 146 21.37 12.30 4.33
CA SER A 146 21.10 11.47 3.16
C SER A 146 20.21 12.23 2.19
N THR A 147 20.71 12.46 0.97
CA THR A 147 19.98 13.18 -0.07
C THR A 147 20.03 12.42 -1.39
N ILE A 148 19.00 12.60 -2.21
CA ILE A 148 18.85 12.02 -3.55
C ILE A 148 18.59 13.14 -4.58
N THR A 149 18.87 12.93 -5.87
CA THR A 149 18.58 13.98 -6.87
C THR A 149 17.08 14.22 -6.98
N CYS A 150 16.67 15.45 -7.29
CA CYS A 150 15.25 15.76 -7.50
C CYS A 150 14.66 14.91 -8.62
N ARG A 151 15.42 14.70 -9.71
CA ARG A 151 15.03 13.80 -10.80
C ARG A 151 14.68 12.41 -10.29
N ASP A 152 15.58 11.78 -9.53
CA ASP A 152 15.36 10.42 -9.04
C ASP A 152 14.21 10.38 -8.03
N ALA A 153 14.04 11.44 -7.22
CA ALA A 153 12.89 11.57 -6.33
C ALA A 153 11.56 11.63 -7.09
N TYR A 154 11.45 12.44 -8.15
CA TYR A 154 10.26 12.48 -9.00
C TYR A 154 10.00 11.14 -9.69
N ALA A 155 11.04 10.47 -10.18
CA ALA A 155 10.92 9.14 -10.77
C ALA A 155 10.38 8.10 -9.76
N ILE A 156 10.92 8.09 -8.54
CA ILE A 156 10.47 7.20 -7.46
C ILE A 156 9.00 7.47 -7.08
N ILE A 157 8.57 8.73 -7.05
CA ILE A 157 7.17 9.07 -6.74
C ILE A 157 6.25 8.57 -7.84
N ARG A 158 6.60 8.79 -9.12
CA ARG A 158 5.81 8.35 -10.27
C ARG A 158 5.69 6.83 -10.36
N ASP A 159 6.75 6.10 -10.01
CA ASP A 159 6.75 4.62 -10.05
C ASP A 159 5.97 3.96 -8.91
N ARG A 160 5.60 4.70 -7.85
CA ARG A 160 4.82 4.18 -6.71
C ARG A 160 3.34 3.94 -7.01
N ASN A 161 2.90 4.11 -8.27
CA ASN A 161 1.50 3.93 -8.68
C ASN A 161 0.52 4.74 -7.81
N THR A 162 0.94 5.93 -7.36
CA THR A 162 0.09 6.88 -6.65
C THR A 162 -0.88 7.51 -7.67
N PRO A 163 -2.20 7.44 -7.47
CA PRO A 163 -3.16 8.03 -8.40
C PRO A 163 -2.90 9.54 -8.56
N ASP A 164 -2.77 9.98 -9.81
CA ASP A 164 -2.79 11.37 -10.31
C ASP A 164 -2.21 12.46 -9.39
N LEU A 165 -1.00 12.29 -8.86
CA LEU A 165 -0.26 13.40 -8.23
C LEU A 165 0.35 14.29 -9.32
N ASP A 166 -0.14 15.51 -9.45
CA ASP A 166 0.44 16.50 -10.38
C ASP A 166 1.81 17.01 -9.89
N SER A 167 2.58 17.62 -10.81
CA SER A 167 3.94 18.09 -10.53
C SER A 167 3.99 19.18 -9.45
N ASP A 168 2.93 19.95 -9.28
CA ASP A 168 2.87 21.06 -8.32
C ASP A 168 2.63 20.53 -6.91
N THR A 169 1.80 19.49 -6.78
CA THR A 169 1.60 18.73 -5.55
C THR A 169 2.88 18.05 -5.08
N MET A 170 3.60 17.39 -6.00
CA MET A 170 4.90 16.79 -5.67
C MET A 170 5.92 17.87 -5.25
N ASN A 171 5.93 19.02 -5.92
CA ASN A 171 6.79 20.14 -5.53
C ASN A 171 6.48 20.65 -4.13
N GLN A 172 5.21 20.77 -3.78
CA GLN A 172 4.78 21.26 -2.48
C GLN A 172 5.12 20.27 -1.36
N TRP A 173 4.99 18.97 -1.61
CA TRP A 173 5.41 17.91 -0.70
C TRP A 173 6.92 17.92 -0.45
N LEU A 174 7.72 17.98 -1.51
CA LEU A 174 9.17 17.91 -1.41
C LEU A 174 9.83 19.23 -0.97
N LYS A 175 9.08 20.34 -1.00
CA LYS A 175 9.53 21.69 -0.67
C LYS A 175 10.38 21.80 0.60
N PRO A 176 10.03 21.16 1.74
CA PRO A 176 10.83 21.25 2.96
C PRO A 176 12.20 20.55 2.85
N GLY A 177 12.31 19.54 1.98
CA GLY A 177 13.49 18.70 1.82
C GLY A 177 14.45 19.16 0.74
N PHE A 178 14.12 20.19 -0.04
CA PHE A 178 14.99 20.58 -1.15
C PHE A 178 16.34 21.13 -0.68
N ARG A 179 17.39 20.76 -1.40
CA ARG A 179 18.79 21.15 -1.19
C ARG A 179 19.44 21.49 -2.53
N ARG A 180 20.40 22.41 -2.53
CA ARG A 180 21.22 22.66 -3.72
C ARG A 180 22.17 21.49 -4.00
N ALA A 181 22.75 21.48 -5.18
CA ALA A 181 23.75 20.49 -5.57
C ALA A 181 24.99 20.51 -4.64
N VAL A 182 25.57 19.34 -4.38
CA VAL A 182 26.84 19.20 -3.63
C VAL A 182 28.03 19.52 -4.54
N VAL A 183 27.92 19.09 -5.79
CA VAL A 183 28.91 19.34 -6.85
C VAL A 183 28.22 20.10 -7.98
N PRO A 184 28.82 21.15 -8.54
CA PRO A 184 28.26 21.83 -9.71
C PRO A 184 27.95 20.85 -10.85
N GLY A 185 26.75 20.91 -11.40
CA GLY A 185 26.22 20.04 -12.45
C GLY A 185 25.60 18.74 -11.96
N SER A 186 25.61 18.45 -10.64
CA SER A 186 24.98 17.23 -10.09
C SER A 186 23.48 17.34 -9.88
N GLY A 187 22.91 18.55 -10.06
CA GLY A 187 21.48 18.81 -9.96
C GLY A 187 20.98 18.95 -8.51
N CYS A 188 19.83 19.62 -8.39
CA CYS A 188 19.12 19.82 -7.15
C CYS A 188 18.84 18.49 -6.44
N ARG A 189 18.81 18.53 -5.11
CA ARG A 189 18.64 17.35 -4.28
C ARG A 189 17.44 17.51 -3.36
N VAL A 190 16.95 16.39 -2.86
CA VAL A 190 15.95 16.35 -1.80
C VAL A 190 16.41 15.40 -0.73
N GLU A 191 16.10 15.73 0.52
CA GLU A 191 16.38 14.89 1.65
C GLU A 191 15.59 13.57 1.56
N THR A 192 16.30 12.44 1.68
CA THR A 192 15.75 11.11 1.45
C THR A 192 14.58 10.80 2.39
N HIS A 193 14.58 11.33 3.61
CA HIS A 193 13.50 11.10 4.57
C HIS A 193 12.18 11.76 4.13
N VAL A 194 12.23 12.90 3.43
CA VAL A 194 11.04 13.61 2.93
C VAL A 194 10.35 12.81 1.82
N LEU A 195 11.14 12.15 0.97
CA LEU A 195 10.66 11.20 -0.05
C LEU A 195 10.02 9.93 0.56
N LEU A 196 10.47 9.53 1.74
CA LEU A 196 9.96 8.36 2.48
C LEU A 196 8.76 8.71 3.39
N ALA A 197 8.47 9.99 3.61
CA ALA A 197 7.27 10.41 4.33
C ALA A 197 6.02 10.20 3.45
N ARG A 198 4.89 9.78 4.03
CA ARG A 198 3.62 9.73 3.29
C ARG A 198 3.17 11.16 2.99
N TYR A 199 2.84 11.44 1.73
CA TYR A 199 2.15 12.68 1.35
C TYR A 199 0.79 12.72 2.07
N ARG A 200 0.59 13.70 2.97
CA ARG A 200 -0.71 14.00 3.56
C ARG A 200 -1.26 15.26 2.89
N PRO A 201 -2.31 15.19 2.07
CA PRO A 201 -2.94 16.38 1.54
C PRO A 201 -3.85 16.95 2.63
N PHE A 202 -3.33 17.74 3.57
CA PHE A 202 -4.06 18.73 4.40
C PHE A 202 -3.12 19.24 5.51
N ASP A 203 -2.37 20.29 5.22
CA ASP A 203 -1.76 21.16 6.26
C ASP A 203 -1.51 22.57 5.67
N LEU A 204 -2.53 23.10 4.99
CA LEU A 204 -2.57 24.47 4.49
C LEU A 204 -3.89 25.14 4.83
N GLN A 205 -4.22 25.21 6.12
CA GLN A 205 -5.08 26.24 6.73
C GLN A 205 -5.23 25.92 8.22
N ASP A 206 -4.37 26.47 9.06
CA ASP A 206 -4.81 27.42 10.10
C ASP A 206 -3.65 27.77 11.03
N GLY A 207 -3.22 29.02 10.94
CA GLY A 207 -2.57 29.69 12.05
C GLY A 207 -3.60 29.98 13.13
N ALA A 208 -3.96 28.99 13.94
CA ALA A 208 -4.79 29.18 15.12
C ALA A 208 -4.30 28.30 16.27
N ARG A 209 -3.69 28.98 17.24
CA ARG A 209 -3.22 28.49 18.52
C ARG A 209 -4.41 27.93 19.33
N VAL A 210 -4.55 26.61 19.41
CA VAL A 210 -5.39 25.96 20.44
C VAL A 210 -4.51 24.99 21.22
N THR A 211 -4.13 25.44 22.41
CA THR A 211 -3.52 24.61 23.44
C THR A 211 -4.60 23.75 24.09
N SER A 212 -4.58 22.45 23.89
CA SER A 212 -5.13 21.46 24.82
C SER A 212 -4.36 20.16 24.71
N PRO A 213 -4.14 19.44 25.82
CA PRO A 213 -3.07 18.46 25.95
C PRO A 213 -3.44 17.15 25.26
N ILE A 214 -2.65 16.77 24.27
CA ILE A 214 -2.63 15.44 23.65
C ILE A 214 -2.14 14.45 24.72
N PRO A 215 -2.84 13.33 24.99
CA PRO A 215 -2.34 12.29 25.89
C PRO A 215 -1.08 11.63 25.30
N PRO A 216 -0.13 11.16 26.13
CA PRO A 216 1.19 10.77 25.66
C PRO A 216 1.10 9.50 24.81
N HIS A 217 1.55 9.64 23.56
CA HIS A 217 2.18 8.61 22.73
C HIS A 217 1.55 7.21 22.73
N THR A 218 0.51 7.02 21.90
CA THR A 218 0.40 5.73 21.19
C THR A 218 1.50 5.71 20.15
N THR A 219 2.64 5.13 20.51
CA THR A 219 3.72 4.82 19.58
C THR A 219 3.18 3.83 18.55
N PHE A 220 2.65 4.32 17.43
CA PHE A 220 2.44 3.50 16.25
C PHE A 220 3.81 3.01 15.81
N ILE A 221 4.14 1.78 16.19
CA ILE A 221 5.29 1.06 15.63
C ILE A 221 5.02 0.97 14.14
N LYS A 222 5.67 1.83 13.35
CA LYS A 222 5.72 1.71 11.90
C LYS A 222 6.26 0.33 11.58
N MET A 223 5.40 -0.59 11.15
CA MET A 223 5.84 -1.78 10.45
C MET A 223 6.39 -1.34 9.09
N THR A 224 7.67 -0.96 9.05
CA THR A 224 8.43 -0.75 7.81
C THR A 224 8.90 -2.08 7.20
N HIS A 225 8.40 -3.21 7.70
CA HIS A 225 8.69 -4.53 7.15
C HIS A 225 7.63 -4.87 6.12
N PHE A 226 8.07 -5.18 4.90
CA PHE A 226 7.23 -5.82 3.89
C PHE A 226 6.50 -7.02 4.52
N ASN A 227 5.19 -6.90 4.69
CA ASN A 227 4.34 -7.99 5.15
C ASN A 227 3.74 -8.68 3.92
N PRO A 228 4.19 -9.88 3.53
CA PRO A 228 3.65 -10.58 2.37
C PRO A 228 2.21 -11.10 2.59
N LEU A 229 1.73 -11.11 3.83
CA LEU A 229 0.35 -11.46 4.16
C LEU A 229 -0.52 -10.20 4.11
N GLY A 230 -1.39 -10.12 3.10
CA GLY A 230 -2.31 -9.00 2.93
C GLY A 230 -3.40 -8.99 4.00
N HIS A 231 -4.23 -10.04 4.04
CA HIS A 231 -5.28 -10.23 5.04
C HIS A 231 -5.59 -11.72 5.23
N ILE A 232 -6.29 -12.05 6.31
CA ILE A 232 -6.80 -13.39 6.60
C ILE A 232 -8.30 -13.28 6.89
N SER A 233 -9.08 -14.22 6.36
CA SER A 233 -10.52 -14.30 6.60
C SER A 233 -10.87 -15.57 7.36
N ILE A 234 -11.70 -15.44 8.40
CA ILE A 234 -12.20 -16.55 9.21
C ILE A 234 -13.72 -16.47 9.37
N GLY A 235 -14.35 -17.64 9.54
CA GLY A 235 -15.78 -17.77 9.77
C GLY A 235 -16.11 -17.85 11.27
N VAL A 236 -17.19 -17.22 11.70
CA VAL A 236 -17.72 -17.23 13.09
C VAL A 236 -19.23 -17.46 13.10
N ARG A 237 -19.79 -17.99 14.19
CA ARG A 237 -21.22 -18.38 14.21
C ARG A 237 -22.14 -17.24 14.53
N ASP A 238 -21.69 -16.33 15.39
CA ASP A 238 -22.49 -15.21 15.87
C ASP A 238 -21.72 -13.90 15.69
N TYR A 239 -22.27 -13.03 14.85
CA TYR A 239 -21.71 -11.72 14.55
C TYR A 239 -21.53 -10.86 15.80
N SER A 240 -22.53 -10.82 16.70
CA SER A 240 -22.54 -9.91 17.83
C SER A 240 -21.55 -10.35 18.90
N VAL A 241 -21.49 -11.66 19.17
CA VAL A 241 -20.49 -12.25 20.07
C VAL A 241 -19.08 -11.99 19.55
N SER A 242 -18.87 -12.24 18.25
CA SER A 242 -17.56 -12.07 17.62
C SER A 242 -17.14 -10.61 17.59
N ARG A 243 -18.05 -9.69 17.29
CA ARG A 243 -17.79 -8.24 17.33
C ARG A 243 -17.32 -7.80 18.71
N ALA A 244 -17.99 -8.23 19.78
CA ALA A 244 -17.56 -7.91 21.14
C ALA A 244 -16.16 -8.49 21.41
N PHE A 245 -15.99 -9.79 21.16
CA PHE A 245 -14.75 -10.53 21.42
C PHE A 245 -13.54 -9.93 20.69
N TYR A 246 -13.58 -9.86 19.36
CA TYR A 246 -12.44 -9.42 18.54
C TYR A 246 -12.13 -7.93 18.74
N THR A 247 -13.14 -7.08 18.96
CA THR A 247 -12.90 -5.65 19.22
C THR A 247 -12.11 -5.45 20.52
N ALA A 248 -12.47 -6.13 21.60
CA ALA A 248 -11.78 -5.94 22.87
C ALA A 248 -10.46 -6.70 22.94
N ALA A 249 -10.39 -7.91 22.38
CA ALA A 249 -9.18 -8.72 22.39
C ALA A 249 -8.08 -8.11 21.52
N LEU A 250 -8.41 -7.60 20.34
CA LEU A 250 -7.41 -7.08 19.40
C LEU A 250 -6.98 -5.63 19.67
N ALA A 251 -7.77 -4.84 20.41
CA ALA A 251 -7.45 -3.44 20.72
C ALA A 251 -6.08 -3.23 21.40
N PRO A 252 -5.67 -4.02 22.43
CA PRO A 252 -4.32 -3.93 23.02
C PRO A 252 -3.19 -4.17 22.02
N LEU A 253 -3.45 -4.87 20.92
CA LEU A 253 -2.48 -5.15 19.87
C LEU A 253 -2.40 -4.03 18.82
N GLY A 254 -3.19 -2.96 18.98
CA GLY A 254 -3.25 -1.84 18.05
C GLY A 254 -4.11 -2.11 16.81
N LEU A 255 -5.01 -3.09 16.86
CA LEU A 255 -5.99 -3.33 15.79
C LEU A 255 -7.36 -2.83 16.21
N GLN A 256 -7.99 -2.04 15.36
CA GLN A 256 -9.30 -1.46 15.56
C GLN A 256 -10.29 -2.04 14.53
N LEU A 257 -11.59 -1.90 14.82
CA LEU A 257 -12.65 -2.23 13.87
C LEU A 257 -12.65 -1.16 12.77
N VAL A 258 -12.27 -1.54 11.56
CA VAL A 258 -12.12 -0.64 10.40
C VAL A 258 -13.19 -0.87 9.34
N TYR A 259 -13.87 -2.02 9.40
CA TYR A 259 -15.02 -2.32 8.57
C TYR A 259 -16.10 -3.04 9.39
N ASP A 260 -17.34 -2.60 9.27
CA ASP A 260 -18.50 -3.17 9.96
C ASP A 260 -19.68 -3.12 8.97
N SER A 261 -20.16 -4.30 8.54
CA SER A 261 -21.30 -4.36 7.60
C SER A 261 -22.64 -3.98 8.23
N GLY A 262 -22.67 -3.77 9.54
CA GLY A 262 -23.88 -3.59 10.34
C GLY A 262 -24.54 -4.93 10.76
N PRO A 263 -25.47 -4.87 11.74
CA PRO A 263 -26.15 -6.05 12.29
C PRO A 263 -27.25 -6.61 11.37
N VAL A 264 -27.62 -5.89 10.31
CA VAL A 264 -28.67 -6.31 9.39
C VAL A 264 -28.04 -7.13 8.26
N SER A 265 -28.35 -8.43 8.24
CA SER A 265 -28.08 -9.24 7.04
C SER A 265 -29.11 -8.88 5.97
N ASP A 266 -28.66 -8.70 4.72
CA ASP A 266 -29.55 -8.55 3.57
C ASP A 266 -29.49 -9.83 2.71
N PRO A 267 -30.45 -10.76 2.86
CA PRO A 267 -30.49 -12.00 2.09
C PRO A 267 -30.63 -11.76 0.58
N SER A 268 -31.17 -10.60 0.16
CA SER A 268 -31.39 -10.30 -1.25
C SER A 268 -30.10 -9.95 -1.99
N THR A 269 -29.09 -9.45 -1.27
CA THR A 269 -27.77 -9.12 -1.83
C THR A 269 -26.76 -10.25 -1.72
N GLY A 270 -27.10 -11.31 -0.97
CA GLY A 270 -26.15 -12.39 -0.64
C GLY A 270 -24.98 -11.94 0.24
N LYS A 271 -25.04 -10.73 0.82
CA LYS A 271 -23.97 -10.20 1.68
C LYS A 271 -24.06 -10.83 3.07
N VAL A 272 -22.94 -11.36 3.51
CA VAL A 272 -22.74 -11.95 4.83
C VAL A 272 -22.35 -10.85 5.81
N ARG A 273 -22.81 -10.94 7.07
CA ARG A 273 -22.37 -10.03 8.13
C ARG A 273 -20.87 -10.17 8.33
N THR A 274 -20.17 -9.05 8.27
CA THR A 274 -18.71 -9.02 8.17
C THR A 274 -18.14 -7.93 9.06
N LEU A 275 -17.03 -8.25 9.73
CA LEU A 275 -16.19 -7.31 10.46
C LEU A 275 -14.79 -7.35 9.87
N GLY A 276 -14.13 -6.20 9.77
CA GLY A 276 -12.72 -6.10 9.39
C GLY A 276 -11.93 -5.36 10.46
N TYR A 277 -10.78 -5.91 10.83
CA TYR A 277 -9.88 -5.33 11.81
C TYR A 277 -8.49 -5.07 11.22
N GLY A 278 -7.93 -3.91 11.55
CA GLY A 278 -6.65 -3.44 11.05
C GLY A 278 -6.13 -2.29 11.90
N PRO A 279 -4.87 -1.85 11.73
CA PRO A 279 -4.38 -0.63 12.36
C PRO A 279 -5.06 0.64 11.83
N ASP A 280 -5.58 0.61 10.60
CA ASP A 280 -6.32 1.70 9.97
C ASP A 280 -7.20 1.17 8.80
N GLU A 281 -8.04 2.03 8.23
CA GLU A 281 -8.99 1.69 7.15
C GLU A 281 -8.32 1.26 5.84
N GLU A 282 -7.04 1.57 5.62
CA GLU A 282 -6.28 1.16 4.44
C GLU A 282 -5.66 -0.24 4.61
N HIS A 283 -5.53 -0.73 5.85
CA HIS A 283 -4.84 -1.97 6.18
C HIS A 283 -5.73 -2.93 6.98
N GLU A 284 -6.84 -3.36 6.39
CA GLU A 284 -7.63 -4.45 6.94
C GLU A 284 -6.82 -5.77 6.93
N LEU A 285 -6.51 -6.33 8.10
CA LEU A 285 -5.63 -7.50 8.26
C LEU A 285 -6.40 -8.79 8.59
N ILE A 286 -7.50 -8.69 9.35
CA ILE A 286 -8.32 -9.85 9.72
C ILE A 286 -9.80 -9.56 9.48
N ASN A 287 -10.44 -10.48 8.78
CA ASN A 287 -11.84 -10.41 8.42
C ASN A 287 -12.63 -11.55 9.05
N ILE A 288 -13.74 -11.18 9.67
CA ILE A 288 -14.62 -12.07 10.42
C ILE A 288 -15.94 -12.14 9.67
N PHE A 289 -16.29 -13.31 9.15
CA PHE A 289 -17.52 -13.53 8.39
C PHE A 289 -18.47 -14.43 9.17
N GLU A 290 -19.73 -14.03 9.28
CA GLU A 290 -20.72 -14.84 9.99
C GLU A 290 -21.26 -15.98 9.11
N TYR A 291 -21.05 -17.23 9.51
CA TYR A 291 -21.55 -18.42 8.82
C TYR A 291 -22.18 -19.39 9.82
N GLN A 292 -23.13 -20.20 9.35
CA GLN A 292 -23.78 -21.21 10.21
C GLN A 292 -22.90 -22.46 10.38
N ASP A 293 -22.11 -22.81 9.37
CA ASP A 293 -21.30 -24.03 9.27
C ASP A 293 -19.81 -23.77 9.54
N VAL A 294 -19.51 -23.03 10.61
CA VAL A 294 -18.13 -22.74 11.01
C VAL A 294 -17.40 -24.00 11.43
N ALA A 295 -16.24 -24.23 10.82
CA ALA A 295 -15.33 -25.31 11.14
C ALA A 295 -13.92 -24.77 11.34
N PRO A 296 -13.54 -24.36 12.56
CA PRO A 296 -12.20 -23.91 12.84
C PRO A 296 -11.19 -25.05 12.61
N PRO A 297 -9.96 -24.73 12.15
CA PRO A 297 -8.96 -25.76 11.90
C PRO A 297 -8.59 -26.58 13.15
N GLY A 298 -8.21 -27.83 12.91
CA GLY A 298 -7.79 -28.77 13.95
C GLY A 298 -6.41 -28.46 14.56
N PRO A 299 -5.86 -29.41 15.33
CA PRO A 299 -4.53 -29.27 15.94
C PRO A 299 -3.45 -28.90 14.91
N GLY A 300 -2.53 -28.01 15.31
CA GLY A 300 -1.43 -27.51 14.46
C GLY A 300 -1.70 -26.16 13.80
N PHE A 301 -2.92 -25.61 13.91
CA PHE A 301 -3.26 -24.27 13.45
C PHE A 301 -3.48 -23.29 14.61
N HIS A 302 -2.98 -22.07 14.46
CA HIS A 302 -3.35 -20.89 15.25
C HIS A 302 -3.01 -19.63 14.44
N LEU A 303 -3.63 -18.50 14.80
CA LEU A 303 -3.30 -17.17 14.26
C LEU A 303 -2.51 -16.38 15.32
N ALA A 304 -1.28 -16.01 14.98
CA ALA A 304 -0.40 -15.27 15.88
C ALA A 304 -0.29 -13.79 15.47
N PHE A 305 -0.56 -12.89 16.40
CA PHE A 305 -0.45 -11.45 16.24
C PHE A 305 0.79 -10.93 16.97
N ASN A 306 1.52 -10.03 16.32
CA ASN A 306 2.64 -9.34 16.97
C ASN A 306 2.08 -8.30 17.94
N ALA A 307 2.40 -8.45 19.22
CA ALA A 307 2.08 -7.47 20.25
C ALA A 307 3.22 -6.43 20.35
N PRO A 308 2.89 -5.14 20.54
CA PRO A 308 3.90 -4.08 20.67
C PRO A 308 4.72 -4.20 21.96
N THR A 309 4.14 -4.78 23.02
CA THR A 309 4.76 -4.94 24.34
C THR A 309 4.30 -6.23 25.02
N ARG A 310 5.02 -6.67 26.06
CA ARG A 310 4.56 -7.76 26.94
C ARG A 310 3.24 -7.43 27.65
N GLN A 311 3.02 -6.17 28.01
CA GLN A 311 1.75 -5.74 28.62
C GLN A 311 0.58 -5.91 27.66
N ALA A 312 0.76 -5.59 26.37
CA ALA A 312 -0.27 -5.81 25.35
C ALA A 312 -0.65 -7.31 25.21
N VAL A 313 0.30 -8.23 25.40
CA VAL A 313 0.02 -9.69 25.45
C VAL A 313 -0.84 -10.06 26.65
N ILE A 314 -0.57 -9.47 27.82
CA ILE A 314 -1.35 -9.70 29.05
C ILE A 314 -2.76 -9.15 28.87
N ASP A 315 -2.91 -7.94 28.36
CA ASP A 315 -4.19 -7.27 28.17
C ASP A 315 -5.04 -7.98 27.10
N PHE A 316 -4.43 -8.42 26.00
CA PHE A 316 -5.08 -9.28 25.00
C PHE A 316 -5.69 -10.53 25.65
N HIS A 317 -4.90 -11.24 26.46
CA HIS A 317 -5.35 -12.46 27.12
C HIS A 317 -6.49 -12.17 28.08
N ALA A 318 -6.32 -11.18 28.97
CA ALA A 318 -7.34 -10.81 29.95
C ALA A 318 -8.68 -10.44 29.28
N LYS A 319 -8.64 -9.63 28.22
CA LYS A 319 -9.85 -9.20 27.47
C LYS A 319 -10.51 -10.36 26.73
N ALA A 320 -9.73 -11.26 26.13
CA ALA A 320 -10.27 -12.43 25.48
C ALA A 320 -10.96 -13.37 26.48
N ILE A 321 -10.38 -13.62 27.65
CA ILE A 321 -11.00 -14.44 28.71
C ILE A 321 -12.28 -13.79 29.25
N GLU A 322 -12.27 -12.47 29.48
CA GLU A 322 -13.45 -11.72 29.95
C GLU A 322 -14.66 -11.89 29.03
N LEU A 323 -14.43 -12.03 27.72
CA LEU A 323 -15.47 -12.15 26.69
C LEU A 323 -15.75 -13.59 26.24
N GLY A 324 -15.45 -14.57 27.08
CA GLY A 324 -15.82 -15.97 26.84
C GLY A 324 -14.80 -16.77 26.05
N GLY A 325 -13.60 -16.23 25.81
CA GLY A 325 -12.47 -17.01 25.35
C GLY A 325 -12.03 -18.04 26.39
N THR A 326 -11.52 -19.18 25.90
CA THR A 326 -10.95 -20.23 26.77
C THR A 326 -9.44 -20.08 26.83
N ASP A 327 -8.85 -20.16 28.03
CA ASP A 327 -7.39 -20.17 28.17
C ASP A 327 -6.79 -21.39 27.47
N ASN A 328 -5.79 -21.14 26.63
CA ASN A 328 -5.02 -22.17 25.93
C ASN A 328 -3.50 -22.01 26.20
N GLY A 329 -3.15 -21.16 27.17
CA GLY A 329 -1.79 -20.86 27.55
C GLY A 329 -1.69 -19.43 28.10
N ALA A 330 -1.69 -19.32 29.44
CA ALA A 330 -1.52 -18.04 30.13
C ALA A 330 -0.28 -17.25 29.67
N PRO A 331 -0.30 -15.90 29.75
CA PRO A 331 0.83 -15.05 29.37
C PRO A 331 2.14 -15.47 30.05
N GLY A 332 3.20 -15.64 29.28
CA GLY A 332 4.49 -16.03 29.81
C GLY A 332 5.57 -16.22 28.75
N VAL A 333 6.82 -16.32 29.22
CA VAL A 333 7.98 -16.59 28.36
C VAL A 333 7.96 -18.04 27.89
N ARG A 334 8.13 -18.25 26.59
CA ARG A 334 8.27 -19.56 25.94
C ARG A 334 9.74 -19.84 25.70
N GLU A 335 10.46 -20.23 26.74
CA GLU A 335 11.92 -20.43 26.70
C GLU A 335 12.37 -21.40 25.60
N HIS A 336 11.54 -22.38 25.26
CA HIS A 336 11.77 -23.35 24.20
C HIS A 336 11.62 -22.77 22.77
N TYR A 337 11.02 -21.58 22.61
CA TYR A 337 10.95 -20.83 21.34
C TYR A 337 11.97 -19.70 21.29
N GLY A 338 12.35 -19.16 22.46
CA GLY A 338 13.41 -18.16 22.59
C GLY A 338 13.23 -17.31 23.85
N LYS A 339 14.33 -16.74 24.34
CA LYS A 339 14.37 -15.98 25.60
C LYS A 339 13.44 -14.74 25.61
N ASN A 340 13.19 -14.15 24.45
CA ASN A 340 12.33 -12.98 24.31
C ASN A 340 10.92 -13.32 23.81
N TYR A 341 10.59 -14.62 23.61
CA TYR A 341 9.29 -15.03 23.11
C TYR A 341 8.26 -15.00 24.25
N PHE A 342 7.65 -13.85 24.49
CA PHE A 342 6.59 -13.70 25.48
C PHE A 342 5.24 -13.79 24.79
N ALA A 343 4.41 -14.77 25.15
CA ALA A 343 3.17 -15.05 24.43
C ALA A 343 2.04 -15.56 25.32
N ALA A 344 0.81 -15.30 24.88
CA ALA A 344 -0.42 -15.83 25.46
C ALA A 344 -1.28 -16.45 24.36
N PHE A 345 -2.03 -17.50 24.72
CA PHE A 345 -2.86 -18.27 23.80
C PHE A 345 -4.29 -18.36 24.33
N VAL A 346 -5.25 -18.09 23.45
CA VAL A 346 -6.68 -18.18 23.75
C VAL A 346 -7.41 -18.90 22.64
N VAL A 347 -8.49 -19.60 22.97
CA VAL A 347 -9.46 -20.10 22.00
C VAL A 347 -10.66 -19.16 22.01
N ASP A 348 -11.06 -18.66 20.85
CA ASP A 348 -12.27 -17.84 20.74
C ASP A 348 -13.54 -18.68 20.97
N PRO A 349 -14.72 -18.05 21.08
CA PRO A 349 -15.99 -18.74 21.32
C PRO A 349 -16.36 -19.76 20.23
N ASP A 350 -15.79 -19.65 19.03
CA ASP A 350 -16.07 -20.54 17.92
C ASP A 350 -15.08 -21.69 17.75
N GLY A 351 -13.91 -21.61 18.39
CA GLY A 351 -12.87 -22.65 18.39
C GLY A 351 -11.57 -22.24 17.69
N TRP A 352 -11.44 -20.99 17.25
CA TRP A 352 -10.22 -20.45 16.65
C TRP A 352 -9.14 -20.26 17.72
N ARG A 353 -7.96 -20.81 17.46
CA ARG A 353 -6.79 -20.64 18.34
C ARG A 353 -6.05 -19.37 17.94
N LEU A 354 -5.96 -18.44 18.88
CA LEU A 354 -5.31 -17.15 18.72
C LEU A 354 -4.09 -17.06 19.65
N GLU A 355 -3.04 -16.39 19.19
CA GLU A 355 -1.83 -16.10 19.95
C GLU A 355 -1.51 -14.60 19.86
N ALA A 356 -1.16 -13.99 20.97
CA ALA A 356 -0.46 -12.71 20.98
C ALA A 356 0.99 -12.94 21.39
N VAL A 357 1.94 -12.43 20.62
CA VAL A 357 3.37 -12.64 20.85
C VAL A 357 4.16 -11.33 20.79
N CYS A 358 4.94 -11.08 21.84
CA CYS A 358 5.92 -10.02 21.93
C CYS A 358 7.31 -10.63 21.85
N LYS A 359 8.16 -10.12 20.93
CA LYS A 359 9.54 -10.62 20.69
C LYS A 359 10.62 -9.57 20.99
N VAL A 360 10.24 -8.37 21.42
CA VAL A 360 11.20 -7.31 21.77
C VAL A 360 11.99 -7.70 23.02
N SER A 361 13.26 -7.27 23.08
CA SER A 361 14.08 -7.46 24.27
C SER A 361 13.63 -6.50 25.38
N LEU A 362 13.81 -6.89 26.64
CA LEU A 362 13.46 -6.05 27.80
C LEU A 362 14.21 -4.70 27.80
N GLU A 363 15.40 -4.65 27.20
CA GLU A 363 16.20 -3.43 27.02
C GLU A 363 15.57 -2.44 26.03
N GLN A 364 14.78 -2.93 25.07
CA GLN A 364 14.08 -2.11 24.07
C GLN A 364 12.71 -1.63 24.56
N GLU A 365 12.07 -2.32 25.52
CA GLU A 365 10.81 -1.88 26.12
C GLU A 365 10.97 -0.61 26.96
N GLY A 366 12.10 -0.45 27.67
CA GLY A 366 12.36 0.71 28.53
C GLY A 366 12.79 2.00 27.79
N ALA A 367 13.15 1.91 26.51
CA ALA A 367 13.62 3.07 25.73
C ALA A 367 12.49 3.88 25.05
N SER A 368 11.23 3.42 25.16
CA SER A 368 10.06 4.13 24.60
C SER A 368 9.42 5.14 25.56
N GLU A 369 9.95 5.30 26.79
CA GLU A 369 9.37 6.14 27.85
C GLU A 369 10.23 7.35 28.27
N THR A 370 11.29 7.70 27.53
CA THR A 370 12.12 8.90 27.77
C THR A 370 12.13 9.81 26.56
#